data_AF-A0A1G2Q977-F1
#
_entry.id   AF-A0A1G2Q977-F1
#
_cell.length_a   1.000
_cell.length_b   1.000
_cell.length_c   1.000
_cell.angle_alpha   90.00
_cell.angle_beta   90.00
_cell.angle_gamma   90.00
#
_symmetry.space_group_name_H-M   'P 1'
#
loop_
_entity.id
_entity.type
_entity.pdbx_description
1 polymer ?
#
loop_
_entity_poly.entity_id
_entity_poly.type
_entity_poly.pdbx_seq_one_letter_code
_entity_poly.pdbx_strand_id
1 'polypeptide(L)'
;MRILVIEDKQMHQDSARETLAGHDLTVLTSFDEAIDAMKDKVDETKVKSLLAEAGFTTEPVRPEKGDEEGWARWEAHFDAKHNAEEQAVIPLPYDVVLVDMMMPVARKTALGSGVHPYGEEVPYGFVLALRAALRGAKYVAMVTDTNHHKGAVSAAIDYIGDAYYSTMVPNFTINGAKCMFVHAPFVEDPALGVKCYNCVGGTACGYCRTPLTDGKCPECQRAGRTPELCNVCKGEGKHDTTVHERKDWGKVLADLTA
;
A
#
# COMPACT_ATOMS: atom_id res chain seq x y z
N MET A 1 9.19 5.59 -14.79
CA MET A 1 7.72 5.80 -14.67
C MET A 1 7.46 6.77 -13.53
N ARG A 2 6.27 7.40 -13.47
CA ARG A 2 5.85 8.18 -12.30
C ARG A 2 5.09 7.27 -11.35
N ILE A 3 5.62 7.08 -10.15
CA ILE A 3 5.14 6.12 -9.16
C ILE A 3 4.71 6.85 -7.90
N LEU A 4 3.52 6.52 -7.42
CA LEU A 4 3.03 6.93 -6.12
C LEU A 4 3.08 5.73 -5.17
N VAL A 5 3.85 5.83 -4.08
CA VAL A 5 3.84 4.87 -2.98
C VAL A 5 3.09 5.49 -1.80
N ILE A 6 2.18 4.73 -1.21
CA ILE A 6 1.42 5.14 -0.01
C ILE A 6 1.72 4.14 1.11
N GLU A 7 2.54 4.54 2.08
CA GLU A 7 3.13 3.65 3.07
C GLU A 7 3.51 4.45 4.33
N ASP A 8 3.00 4.06 5.50
CA ASP A 8 3.20 4.80 6.75
C ASP A 8 4.48 4.39 7.49
N LYS A 9 4.96 3.15 7.33
CA LYS A 9 6.14 2.64 8.06
C LYS A 9 7.44 3.05 7.36
N GLN A 10 8.29 3.78 8.10
CA GLN A 10 9.57 4.30 7.58
C GLN A 10 10.44 3.22 6.90
N MET A 11 10.55 2.03 7.49
CA MET A 11 11.35 0.93 6.93
C MET A 11 10.89 0.48 5.55
N HIS A 12 9.58 0.51 5.28
CA HIS A 12 9.02 0.17 3.98
C HIS A 12 9.15 1.33 2.99
N GLN A 13 9.06 2.58 3.46
CA GLN A 13 9.35 3.75 2.63
C GLN A 13 10.82 3.77 2.17
N ASP A 14 11.75 3.43 3.06
CA ASP A 14 13.18 3.36 2.73
C ASP A 14 13.43 2.27 1.70
N SER A 15 12.78 1.11 1.88
CA SER A 15 12.78 0.04 0.87
C SER A 15 12.20 0.48 -0.46
N ALA A 16 11.13 1.29 -0.47
CA ALA A 16 10.56 1.82 -1.71
C ALA A 16 11.56 2.73 -2.45
N ARG A 17 12.23 3.62 -1.73
CA ARG A 17 13.26 4.52 -2.31
C ARG A 17 14.45 3.75 -2.87
N GLU A 18 14.84 2.66 -2.21
CA GLU A 18 15.94 1.79 -2.64
C GLU A 18 15.55 0.94 -3.86
N THR A 19 14.47 0.16 -3.74
CA THR A 19 14.08 -0.84 -4.74
C THR A 19 13.41 -0.25 -5.98
N LEU A 20 12.89 0.98 -5.91
CA LEU A 20 12.32 1.73 -7.04
C LEU A 20 13.27 2.81 -7.58
N ALA A 21 14.56 2.73 -7.25
CA ALA A 21 15.56 3.67 -7.75
C ALA A 21 15.53 3.75 -9.29
N GLY A 22 15.63 4.97 -9.83
CA GLY A 22 15.54 5.23 -11.27
C GLY A 22 14.13 5.56 -11.78
N HIS A 23 13.12 5.53 -10.91
CA HIS A 23 11.77 6.03 -11.20
C HIS A 23 11.53 7.42 -10.58
N ASP A 24 10.54 8.15 -11.10
CA ASP A 24 10.05 9.39 -10.50
C ASP A 24 9.07 9.00 -9.38
N LEU A 25 9.52 9.11 -8.13
CA LEU A 25 8.87 8.51 -6.96
C LEU A 25 8.32 9.60 -6.02
N THR A 26 7.01 9.53 -5.77
CA THR A 26 6.35 10.23 -4.66
C THR A 26 5.98 9.24 -3.58
N VAL A 27 6.33 9.52 -2.33
CA VAL A 27 5.92 8.72 -1.16
C VAL A 27 5.01 9.55 -0.26
N LEU A 28 3.82 9.03 0.03
CA LEU A 28 2.86 9.61 0.97
C LEU A 28 2.72 8.69 2.18
N THR A 29 2.50 9.27 3.36
CA THR A 29 2.60 8.52 4.62
C THR A 29 1.27 8.34 5.32
N SER A 30 0.17 8.85 4.75
CA SER A 30 -1.14 8.78 5.38
C SER A 30 -2.28 8.68 4.38
N PHE A 31 -3.41 8.17 4.85
CA PHE A 31 -4.65 8.13 4.07
C PHE A 31 -5.11 9.52 3.62
N ASP A 32 -5.02 10.53 4.50
CA ASP A 32 -5.46 11.90 4.20
C ASP A 32 -4.63 12.51 3.05
N GLU A 33 -3.30 12.34 3.08
CA GLU A 33 -2.42 12.78 2.00
C GLU A 33 -2.73 12.07 0.68
N ALA A 34 -2.96 10.76 0.73
CA ALA A 34 -3.28 9.96 -0.44
C ALA A 34 -4.60 10.40 -1.10
N ILE A 35 -5.64 10.65 -0.29
CA ILE A 35 -6.92 11.18 -0.79
C ILE A 35 -6.72 12.58 -1.37
N ASP A 36 -6.00 13.47 -0.69
CA ASP A 36 -5.73 14.83 -1.18
C ASP A 36 -4.96 14.80 -2.52
N ALA A 37 -4.00 13.89 -2.68
CA ALA A 37 -3.26 13.69 -3.93
C ALA A 37 -4.14 13.14 -5.07
N MET A 38 -5.15 12.33 -4.74
CA MET A 38 -6.09 11.71 -5.68
C MET A 38 -7.46 12.43 -5.75
N LYS A 39 -7.56 13.68 -5.29
CA LYS A 39 -8.76 14.52 -5.46
C LYS A 39 -8.93 14.95 -6.91
N ASP A 40 -10.19 15.09 -7.34
CA ASP A 40 -10.50 15.54 -8.70
C ASP A 40 -9.96 16.95 -8.89
N LYS A 41 -9.23 17.13 -9.97
CA LYS A 41 -8.67 18.41 -10.38
C LYS A 41 -9.21 18.66 -11.77
N VAL A 42 -9.78 19.84 -11.97
CA VAL A 42 -10.41 20.21 -13.23
C VAL A 42 -9.55 21.29 -13.88
N ASP A 43 -9.35 21.18 -15.19
CA ASP A 43 -8.76 22.24 -15.98
C ASP A 43 -9.80 23.35 -16.21
N GLU A 44 -9.77 24.36 -15.34
CA GLU A 44 -10.66 25.53 -15.39
C GLU A 44 -10.61 26.26 -16.74
N THR A 45 -9.47 26.22 -17.44
CA THR A 45 -9.34 26.85 -18.76
C THR A 45 -10.13 26.05 -19.79
N LYS A 46 -10.01 24.73 -19.75
CA LYS A 46 -10.78 23.83 -20.62
C LYS A 46 -12.29 23.90 -20.32
N VAL A 47 -12.69 23.95 -19.04
CA VAL A 47 -14.11 24.15 -18.66
C VAL A 47 -14.67 25.42 -19.28
N LYS A 48 -13.93 26.54 -19.17
CA LYS A 48 -14.35 27.82 -19.77
C LYS A 48 -14.47 27.72 -21.30
N SER A 49 -13.55 27.02 -21.97
CA SER A 49 -13.64 26.78 -23.42
C SER A 49 -14.90 26.01 -23.79
N LEU A 50 -15.16 24.88 -23.11
CA LEU A 50 -16.32 24.03 -23.36
C LEU A 50 -17.65 24.75 -23.08
N LEU A 51 -17.70 25.56 -22.01
CA LEU A 51 -18.86 26.39 -21.73
C LEU A 51 -19.09 27.45 -22.80
N ALA A 52 -18.03 28.11 -23.29
CA ALA A 52 -18.14 29.07 -24.38
C ALA A 52 -18.63 28.41 -25.68
N GLU A 53 -18.15 27.21 -26.01
CA GLU A 53 -18.60 26.40 -27.15
C GLU A 53 -20.08 26.00 -27.03
N ALA A 54 -20.56 25.75 -25.81
CA ALA A 54 -21.97 25.50 -25.51
C ALA A 54 -22.85 26.79 -25.47
N GLY A 55 -22.27 27.97 -25.74
CA GLY A 55 -22.99 29.25 -25.74
C GLY A 55 -23.08 29.96 -24.39
N PHE A 56 -22.35 29.49 -23.37
CA PHE A 56 -22.30 30.06 -22.02
C PHE A 56 -20.97 30.79 -21.75
N THR A 57 -20.79 31.98 -22.32
CA THR A 57 -19.57 32.80 -22.10
C THR A 57 -19.52 33.47 -20.72
N THR A 58 -20.65 33.54 -20.03
CA THR A 58 -20.79 34.09 -18.67
C THR A 58 -21.78 33.23 -17.88
N GLU A 59 -21.61 33.18 -16.57
CA GLU A 59 -22.58 32.50 -15.68
C GLU A 59 -23.94 33.21 -15.77
N PRO A 60 -25.05 32.47 -15.99
CA PRO A 60 -26.38 33.06 -16.03
C PRO A 60 -26.80 33.53 -14.64
N VAL A 61 -27.53 34.65 -14.58
CA VAL A 61 -28.14 35.13 -13.34
C VAL A 61 -29.26 34.16 -12.94
N ARG A 62 -29.41 33.91 -11.64
CA ARG A 62 -30.53 33.11 -11.13
C ARG A 62 -31.87 33.76 -11.51
N PRO A 63 -32.76 33.06 -12.20
CA PRO A 63 -34.02 33.61 -12.68
C PRO A 63 -35.04 33.82 -11.55
N GLU A 64 -35.96 34.76 -11.76
CA GLU A 64 -37.07 35.02 -10.83
C GLU A 64 -38.16 33.93 -10.92
N LYS A 65 -39.06 33.93 -9.94
CA LYS A 65 -40.19 33.01 -9.94
C LYS A 65 -41.15 33.37 -11.09
N GLY A 66 -41.40 32.42 -11.99
CA GLY A 66 -42.29 32.60 -13.15
C GLY A 66 -41.57 32.87 -14.47
N ASP A 67 -40.24 33.02 -14.45
CA ASP A 67 -39.41 33.11 -15.66
C ASP A 67 -39.00 31.71 -16.15
N GLU A 68 -39.92 31.04 -16.85
CA GLU A 68 -39.71 29.67 -17.33
C GLU A 68 -38.50 29.54 -18.27
N GLU A 69 -38.30 30.52 -19.16
CA GLU A 69 -37.17 30.53 -20.09
C GLU A 69 -35.83 30.74 -19.36
N GLY A 70 -35.81 31.64 -18.38
CA GLY A 70 -34.66 31.84 -17.50
C GLY A 70 -34.29 30.58 -16.72
N TRP A 71 -35.27 29.86 -16.17
CA TRP A 71 -35.04 28.58 -15.47
C TRP A 71 -34.47 27.52 -16.41
N ALA A 72 -35.04 27.36 -17.61
CA ALA A 72 -34.52 26.42 -18.60
C ALA A 72 -33.07 26.74 -18.99
N ARG A 73 -32.73 28.02 -19.19
CA ARG A 73 -31.36 28.46 -19.48
C ARG A 73 -30.41 28.24 -18.32
N TRP A 74 -30.87 28.47 -17.09
CA TRP A 74 -30.09 28.27 -15.86
C TRP A 74 -29.76 26.78 -15.68
N GLU A 75 -30.74 25.89 -15.80
CA GLU A 75 -30.53 24.43 -15.75
C GLU A 75 -29.57 23.95 -16.85
N ALA A 76 -29.78 24.39 -18.10
CA ALA A 76 -28.91 24.05 -19.22
C ALA A 76 -27.44 24.48 -19.00
N HIS A 77 -27.21 25.59 -18.29
CA HIS A 77 -25.86 26.01 -17.92
C HIS A 77 -25.21 25.04 -16.92
N PHE A 78 -25.93 24.59 -15.89
CA PHE A 78 -25.38 23.67 -14.90
C PHE A 78 -25.12 22.28 -15.51
N ASP A 79 -25.98 21.81 -16.40
CA ASP A 79 -25.75 20.58 -17.16
C ASP A 79 -24.52 20.72 -18.06
N ALA A 80 -24.40 21.84 -18.78
CA ALA A 80 -23.22 22.11 -19.61
C ALA A 80 -21.94 22.21 -18.77
N LYS A 81 -22.01 22.84 -17.60
CA LYS A 81 -20.88 22.97 -16.67
C LYS A 81 -20.46 21.61 -16.12
N HIS A 82 -21.42 20.79 -15.69
CA HIS A 82 -21.14 19.44 -15.20
C HIS A 82 -20.45 18.59 -16.27
N ASN A 83 -21.01 18.58 -17.49
CA ASN A 83 -20.41 17.87 -18.63
C ASN A 83 -19.03 18.41 -19.02
N ALA A 84 -18.81 19.73 -18.89
CA ALA A 84 -17.52 20.36 -19.15
C ALA A 84 -16.47 19.98 -18.08
N GLU A 85 -16.86 19.96 -16.81
CA GLU A 85 -16.01 19.55 -15.69
C GLU A 85 -15.59 18.07 -15.85
N GLU A 86 -16.51 17.18 -16.20
CA GLU A 86 -16.21 15.76 -16.48
C GLU A 86 -15.19 15.59 -17.61
N GLN A 87 -15.33 16.36 -18.69
CA GLN A 87 -14.39 16.33 -19.82
C GLN A 87 -13.05 17.02 -19.52
N ALA A 88 -13.01 17.90 -18.51
CA ALA A 88 -11.84 18.66 -18.12
C ALA A 88 -11.14 18.08 -16.88
N VAL A 89 -11.55 16.90 -16.40
CA VAL A 89 -10.83 16.20 -15.33
C VAL A 89 -9.38 15.94 -15.76
N ILE A 90 -8.45 16.45 -14.96
CA ILE A 90 -7.03 16.21 -15.11
C ILE A 90 -6.75 14.79 -14.62
N PRO A 91 -6.18 13.91 -15.46
CA PRO A 91 -5.85 12.55 -15.07
C PRO A 91 -4.85 12.52 -13.91
N LEU A 92 -4.86 11.43 -13.14
CA LEU A 92 -3.85 11.23 -12.10
C LEU A 92 -2.45 11.27 -12.74
N PRO A 93 -1.49 12.05 -12.21
CA PRO A 93 -0.18 12.22 -12.83
C PRO A 93 0.76 11.02 -12.60
N TYR A 94 0.25 9.88 -12.12
CA TYR A 94 1.04 8.69 -11.80
C TYR A 94 0.63 7.53 -12.70
N ASP A 95 1.61 6.84 -13.26
CA ASP A 95 1.37 5.63 -14.04
C ASP A 95 1.10 4.43 -13.12
N VAL A 96 1.75 4.40 -11.95
CA VAL A 96 1.71 3.32 -10.98
C VAL A 96 1.32 3.85 -9.60
N VAL A 97 0.42 3.16 -8.90
CA VAL A 97 0.13 3.39 -7.48
C VAL A 97 0.37 2.11 -6.69
N LEU A 98 1.29 2.15 -5.73
CA LEU A 98 1.58 1.04 -4.81
C LEU A 98 1.17 1.47 -3.40
N VAL A 99 0.33 0.71 -2.73
CA VAL A 99 -0.25 1.12 -1.45
C VAL A 99 -0.16 0.01 -0.42
N ASP A 100 0.18 0.36 0.81
CA ASP A 100 0.03 -0.56 1.94
C ASP A 100 -1.44 -0.84 2.21
N MET A 101 -1.78 -2.10 2.49
CA MET A 101 -3.13 -2.46 2.88
C MET A 101 -3.52 -1.79 4.20
N MET A 102 -2.66 -1.88 5.21
CA MET A 102 -2.95 -1.43 6.57
C MET A 102 -2.38 -0.03 6.77
N MET A 103 -3.18 0.90 7.27
CA MET A 103 -2.71 2.25 7.60
C MET A 103 -3.38 2.74 8.88
N PRO A 104 -2.74 3.65 9.64
CA PRO A 104 -3.36 4.28 10.79
C PRO A 104 -4.66 5.02 10.42
N VAL A 105 -5.66 4.92 11.29
CA VAL A 105 -6.90 5.70 11.17
C VAL A 105 -6.58 7.20 10.99
N ALA A 106 -7.10 7.77 9.88
CA ALA A 106 -6.85 9.15 9.49
C ALA A 106 -7.51 10.15 10.44
N ARG A 107 -6.94 11.36 10.53
CA ARG A 107 -7.44 12.41 11.42
C ARG A 107 -8.67 13.10 10.86
N LYS A 108 -8.73 13.27 9.53
CA LYS A 108 -9.79 14.02 8.86
C LYS A 108 -10.96 13.15 8.42
N THR A 109 -10.79 11.83 8.37
CA THR A 109 -11.88 10.91 8.07
C THR A 109 -12.91 10.93 9.19
N ALA A 110 -14.15 11.31 8.83
CA ALA A 110 -15.31 11.49 9.70
C ALA A 110 -15.86 10.17 10.28
N LEU A 111 -15.00 9.34 10.86
CA LEU A 111 -15.48 8.32 11.77
C LEU A 111 -16.14 9.02 12.96
N GLY A 112 -17.34 8.58 13.31
CA GLY A 112 -17.98 9.03 14.54
C GLY A 112 -17.04 8.83 15.72
N SER A 113 -17.10 9.73 16.69
CA SER A 113 -16.30 9.61 17.91
C SER A 113 -16.50 8.22 18.54
N GLY A 114 -15.39 7.48 18.75
CA GLY A 114 -15.41 6.18 19.43
C GLY A 114 -15.54 4.94 18.53
N VAL A 115 -15.53 5.09 17.20
CA VAL A 115 -15.57 3.93 16.29
C VAL A 115 -14.22 3.19 16.24
N HIS A 116 -13.12 3.92 16.09
CA HIS A 116 -11.76 3.37 16.20
C HIS A 116 -10.83 4.35 16.92
N PRO A 117 -9.97 3.90 17.85
CA PRO A 117 -8.91 4.73 18.40
C PRO A 117 -7.95 5.24 17.32
N TYR A 118 -7.49 6.47 17.50
CA TYR A 118 -6.46 7.05 16.65
C TYR A 118 -5.17 6.20 16.71
N GLY A 119 -4.59 5.93 15.55
CA GLY A 119 -3.39 5.10 15.42
C GLY A 119 -3.64 3.60 15.29
N GLU A 120 -4.88 3.12 15.43
CA GLU A 120 -5.22 1.75 15.04
C GLU A 120 -5.04 1.58 13.53
N GLU A 121 -4.47 0.46 13.11
CA GLU A 121 -4.33 0.12 11.71
C GLU A 121 -5.65 -0.42 11.15
N VAL A 122 -6.11 0.15 10.03
CA VAL A 122 -7.31 -0.27 9.29
C VAL A 122 -6.95 -0.51 7.82
N PRO A 123 -7.71 -1.33 7.08
CA PRO A 123 -7.37 -1.77 5.72
C PRO A 123 -7.66 -0.69 4.65
N TYR A 124 -7.19 0.55 4.86
CA TYR A 124 -7.45 1.67 3.97
C TYR A 124 -6.86 1.51 2.56
N GLY A 125 -5.79 0.73 2.42
CA GLY A 125 -5.17 0.48 1.12
C GLY A 125 -6.14 -0.07 0.08
N PHE A 126 -7.16 -0.80 0.52
CA PHE A 126 -8.19 -1.33 -0.37
C PHE A 126 -8.95 -0.21 -1.09
N VAL A 127 -9.45 0.78 -0.34
CA VAL A 127 -10.20 1.91 -0.91
C VAL A 127 -9.27 2.82 -1.73
N LEU A 128 -8.02 3.01 -1.28
CA LEU A 128 -7.03 3.80 -2.01
C LEU A 128 -6.68 3.17 -3.36
N ALA A 129 -6.55 1.83 -3.44
CA ALA A 129 -6.33 1.13 -4.70
C ALA A 129 -7.50 1.31 -5.68
N LEU A 130 -8.74 1.19 -5.20
CA LEU A 130 -9.93 1.44 -6.03
C LEU A 130 -9.97 2.89 -6.53
N ARG A 131 -9.64 3.86 -5.66
CA ARG A 131 -9.60 5.27 -6.03
C ARG A 131 -8.52 5.56 -7.07
N ALA A 132 -7.34 4.96 -6.95
CA ALA A 132 -6.26 5.10 -7.92
C ALA A 132 -6.67 4.60 -9.31
N ALA A 133 -7.29 3.42 -9.38
CA ALA A 133 -7.82 2.86 -10.63
C ALA A 133 -8.92 3.75 -11.23
N LEU A 134 -9.87 4.22 -10.42
CA LEU A 134 -10.90 5.18 -10.85
C LEU A 134 -10.29 6.49 -11.40
N ARG A 135 -9.13 6.90 -10.90
CA ARG A 135 -8.42 8.10 -11.34
C ARG A 135 -7.46 7.89 -12.52
N GLY A 136 -7.51 6.70 -13.12
CA GLY A 136 -6.80 6.38 -14.36
C GLY A 136 -5.34 5.96 -14.18
N ALA A 137 -4.95 5.54 -12.97
CA ALA A 137 -3.67 4.84 -12.80
C ALA A 137 -3.67 3.59 -13.69
N LYS A 138 -2.57 3.33 -14.40
CA LYS A 138 -2.47 2.18 -15.32
C LYS A 138 -2.20 0.88 -14.56
N TYR A 139 -1.45 0.99 -13.47
CA TYR A 139 -1.01 -0.12 -12.64
C TYR A 139 -1.28 0.21 -11.17
N VAL A 140 -1.92 -0.70 -10.44
CA VAL A 140 -2.23 -0.52 -9.03
C VAL A 140 -1.89 -1.78 -8.24
N ALA A 141 -1.11 -1.66 -7.17
CA ALA A 141 -0.91 -2.76 -6.23
C ALA A 141 -1.30 -2.36 -4.81
N MET A 142 -2.06 -3.23 -4.13
CA MET A 142 -2.18 -3.20 -2.68
C MET A 142 -1.32 -4.31 -2.11
N VAL A 143 -0.41 -3.97 -1.20
CA VAL A 143 0.62 -4.87 -0.69
C VAL A 143 0.50 -4.92 0.82
N THR A 144 0.55 -6.10 1.43
CA THR A 144 0.52 -6.23 2.89
C THR A 144 1.69 -7.03 3.46
N ASP A 145 2.33 -6.50 4.51
CA ASP A 145 3.35 -7.18 5.32
C ASP A 145 2.75 -8.09 6.41
N THR A 146 1.43 -8.14 6.54
CA THR A 146 0.77 -9.05 7.48
C THR A 146 0.67 -10.48 6.94
N ASN A 147 0.18 -11.41 7.75
CA ASN A 147 -0.11 -12.77 7.29
C ASN A 147 -1.60 -13.10 7.49
N HIS A 148 -2.09 -14.09 6.76
CA HIS A 148 -3.51 -14.46 6.80
C HIS A 148 -4.01 -14.96 8.17
N HIS A 149 -3.11 -15.32 9.09
CA HIS A 149 -3.48 -15.70 10.45
C HIS A 149 -3.61 -14.48 11.37
N LYS A 150 -3.21 -13.29 10.91
CA LYS A 150 -3.17 -12.04 11.70
C LYS A 150 -4.26 -11.05 11.34
N GLY A 151 -4.99 -11.22 10.24
CA GLY A 151 -6.02 -10.26 9.85
C GLY A 151 -7.07 -10.82 8.89
N ALA A 152 -8.34 -10.46 9.12
CA ALA A 152 -9.46 -10.93 8.32
C ALA A 152 -9.36 -10.50 6.84
N VAL A 153 -8.96 -9.25 6.57
CA VAL A 153 -8.78 -8.77 5.19
C VAL A 153 -7.60 -9.46 4.53
N SER A 154 -6.50 -9.67 5.26
CA SER A 154 -5.37 -10.43 4.76
C SER A 154 -5.76 -11.85 4.36
N ALA A 155 -6.51 -12.55 5.20
CA ALA A 155 -7.02 -13.88 4.88
C ALA A 155 -8.01 -13.88 3.70
N ALA A 156 -8.76 -12.80 3.51
CA ALA A 156 -9.67 -12.67 2.38
C ALA A 156 -8.94 -12.50 1.04
N ILE A 157 -7.73 -11.93 1.04
CA ILE A 157 -6.92 -11.76 -0.19
C ILE A 157 -6.56 -13.12 -0.81
N ASP A 158 -6.40 -14.18 0.00
CA ASP A 158 -6.17 -15.56 -0.46
C ASP A 158 -7.24 -16.07 -1.44
N TYR A 159 -8.45 -15.48 -1.43
CA TYR A 159 -9.54 -15.86 -2.34
C TYR A 159 -9.51 -15.12 -3.68
N ILE A 160 -8.66 -14.10 -3.81
CA ILE A 160 -8.51 -13.31 -5.03
C ILE A 160 -7.40 -13.90 -5.92
N GLY A 161 -6.41 -14.55 -5.32
CA GLY A 161 -5.31 -15.24 -5.99
C GLY A 161 -4.41 -15.94 -4.97
N ASP A 162 -3.35 -16.59 -5.43
CA ASP A 162 -2.37 -17.21 -4.53
C ASP A 162 -1.87 -16.16 -3.53
N ALA A 163 -2.07 -16.36 -2.23
CA ALA A 163 -1.80 -15.34 -1.23
C ALA A 163 -0.32 -14.97 -1.14
N TYR A 164 0.56 -15.97 -1.29
CA TYR A 164 1.99 -15.81 -1.08
C TYR A 164 2.71 -15.55 -2.40
N TYR A 165 3.67 -14.63 -2.32
CA TYR A 165 4.43 -14.10 -3.44
C TYR A 165 5.38 -15.17 -4.02
N SER A 166 4.85 -16.11 -4.82
CA SER A 166 5.62 -17.22 -5.39
C SER A 166 5.68 -17.21 -6.93
N THR A 167 4.57 -16.88 -7.62
CA THR A 167 4.48 -16.90 -9.10
C THR A 167 3.42 -15.93 -9.67
N MET A 168 3.28 -14.74 -9.09
CA MET A 168 2.16 -13.85 -9.43
C MET A 168 2.29 -13.18 -10.82
N VAL A 169 1.26 -13.39 -11.64
CA VAL A 169 0.91 -12.59 -12.82
C VAL A 169 -0.23 -11.65 -12.37
N PRO A 170 -0.37 -10.39 -12.87
CA PRO A 170 -1.38 -9.45 -12.37
C PRO A 170 -2.78 -10.06 -12.40
N ASN A 171 -3.35 -10.22 -11.22
CA ASN A 171 -4.67 -10.79 -11.07
C ASN A 171 -5.67 -9.63 -11.10
N PHE A 172 -6.55 -9.66 -12.09
CA PHE A 172 -7.69 -8.77 -12.40
C PHE A 172 -7.39 -7.33 -12.87
N THR A 173 -8.45 -6.71 -13.40
CA THR A 173 -8.47 -5.34 -13.93
C THR A 173 -9.59 -4.55 -13.25
N ILE A 174 -9.31 -3.30 -12.86
CA ILE A 174 -10.31 -2.37 -12.33
C ILE A 174 -10.25 -1.08 -13.15
N ASN A 175 -11.36 -0.69 -13.78
CA ASN A 175 -11.42 0.52 -14.61
C ASN A 175 -10.28 0.62 -15.65
N GLY A 176 -9.90 -0.52 -16.24
CA GLY A 176 -8.80 -0.60 -17.22
C GLY A 176 -7.39 -0.66 -16.61
N ALA A 177 -7.23 -0.44 -15.31
CA ALA A 177 -5.96 -0.59 -14.61
C ALA A 177 -5.63 -2.08 -14.39
N LYS A 178 -4.37 -2.49 -14.63
CA LYS A 178 -3.87 -3.78 -14.14
C LYS A 178 -3.71 -3.69 -12.63
N CYS A 179 -4.27 -4.64 -11.90
CA CYS A 179 -4.24 -4.64 -10.44
C CYS A 179 -3.54 -5.87 -9.87
N MET A 180 -3.03 -5.76 -8.64
CA MET A 180 -2.69 -6.91 -7.80
C MET A 180 -2.92 -6.61 -6.33
N PHE A 181 -3.53 -7.53 -5.59
CA PHE A 181 -3.65 -7.47 -4.14
C PHE A 181 -2.90 -8.66 -3.56
N VAL A 182 -1.82 -8.41 -2.81
CA VAL A 182 -0.80 -9.43 -2.52
C VAL A 182 -0.20 -9.29 -1.13
N HIS A 183 0.27 -10.40 -0.56
CA HIS A 183 1.25 -10.34 0.50
C HIS A 183 2.60 -9.85 -0.03
N ALA A 184 3.33 -9.09 0.77
CA ALA A 184 4.57 -8.48 0.36
C ALA A 184 5.63 -9.54 0.02
N PRO A 185 6.32 -9.42 -1.12
CA PRO A 185 7.67 -9.94 -1.20
C PRO A 185 8.54 -9.13 -0.24
N PHE A 186 9.58 -9.75 0.31
CA PHE A 186 10.49 -9.08 1.23
C PHE A 186 11.90 -9.04 0.66
N VAL A 187 12.60 -7.94 0.91
CA VAL A 187 14.03 -7.83 0.64
C VAL A 187 14.77 -8.76 1.60
N GLU A 188 15.77 -9.47 1.07
CA GLU A 188 16.68 -10.29 1.85
C GLU A 188 17.79 -9.42 2.47
N ASP A 189 17.58 -8.97 3.70
CA ASP A 189 18.55 -8.14 4.41
C ASP A 189 19.48 -9.01 5.28
N PRO A 190 20.81 -8.87 5.17
CA PRO A 190 21.72 -9.55 6.07
C PRO A 190 21.64 -8.93 7.47
N ALA A 191 21.31 -9.75 8.47
CA ALA A 191 21.34 -9.39 9.88
C ALA A 191 22.52 -10.10 10.55
N LEU A 192 23.54 -9.32 10.92
CA LEU A 192 24.78 -9.84 11.48
C LEU A 192 24.72 -9.90 13.01
N GLY A 193 25.27 -10.97 13.58
CA GLY A 193 25.40 -11.12 15.04
C GLY A 193 24.07 -11.15 15.81
N VAL A 194 23.00 -11.63 15.17
CA VAL A 194 21.68 -11.79 15.79
C VAL A 194 21.76 -12.81 16.93
N LYS A 195 21.09 -12.51 18.05
CA LYS A 195 21.04 -13.45 19.18
C LYS A 195 20.40 -14.76 18.72
N CYS A 196 21.09 -15.87 18.99
CA CYS A 196 20.57 -17.18 18.65
C CYS A 196 19.24 -17.44 19.35
N TYR A 197 18.16 -17.66 18.60
CA TYR A 197 16.85 -17.98 19.18
C TYR A 197 16.81 -19.39 19.79
N ASN A 198 17.73 -20.27 19.38
CA ASN A 198 17.91 -21.61 19.94
C ASN A 198 18.80 -21.62 21.20
N CYS A 199 19.33 -20.48 21.63
CA CYS A 199 20.14 -20.36 22.84
C CYS A 199 19.72 -19.14 23.68
N VAL A 200 19.85 -19.23 24.99
CA VAL A 200 19.68 -18.07 25.87
C VAL A 200 20.98 -17.27 25.84
N GLY A 201 21.17 -16.45 24.81
CA GLY A 201 22.38 -15.61 24.68
C GLY A 201 23.70 -16.39 24.65
N GLY A 202 23.68 -17.63 24.14
CA GLY A 202 24.86 -18.51 24.10
C GLY A 202 25.24 -19.17 25.42
N THR A 203 24.52 -18.93 26.52
CA THR A 203 24.87 -19.49 27.83
C THR A 203 24.05 -20.72 28.20
N ALA A 204 22.86 -20.89 27.63
CA ALA A 204 22.00 -22.05 27.85
C ALA A 204 21.21 -22.46 26.59
N CYS A 205 20.76 -23.70 26.54
CA CYS A 205 19.89 -24.20 25.48
C CYS A 205 18.51 -23.52 25.53
N GLY A 206 18.00 -23.06 24.39
CA GLY A 206 16.67 -22.44 24.29
C GLY A 206 15.53 -23.40 24.62
N TYR A 207 15.70 -24.69 24.35
CA TYR A 207 14.66 -25.72 24.56
C TYR A 207 14.55 -26.18 26.02
N CYS A 208 15.65 -26.62 26.62
CA CYS A 208 15.63 -27.22 27.97
C CYS A 208 16.24 -26.32 29.05
N ARG A 209 16.71 -25.12 28.69
CA ARG A 209 17.34 -24.13 29.59
C ARG A 209 18.61 -24.61 30.29
N THR A 210 19.13 -25.79 29.96
CA THR A 210 20.40 -26.29 30.50
C THR A 210 21.57 -25.43 30.02
N PRO A 211 22.52 -25.06 30.91
CA PRO A 211 23.73 -24.37 30.51
C PRO A 211 24.48 -25.10 29.39
N LEU A 212 25.03 -24.35 28.44
CA LEU A 212 25.87 -24.90 27.38
C LEU A 212 27.28 -25.14 27.93
N THR A 213 27.90 -26.26 27.54
CA THR A 213 29.32 -26.54 27.79
C THR A 213 30.01 -26.67 26.45
N ASP A 214 30.99 -25.81 26.18
CA ASP A 214 31.64 -25.68 24.86
C ASP A 214 30.62 -25.55 23.71
N GLY A 215 29.57 -24.75 23.91
CA GLY A 215 28.50 -24.52 22.93
C GLY A 215 27.54 -25.70 22.72
N LYS A 216 27.65 -26.77 23.51
CA LYS A 216 26.81 -27.98 23.43
C LYS A 216 25.83 -28.06 24.60
N CYS A 217 24.62 -28.56 24.33
CA CYS A 217 23.62 -28.81 25.36
C CYS A 217 23.73 -30.27 25.86
N PRO A 218 24.11 -30.51 27.13
CA PRO A 218 24.33 -31.87 27.63
C PRO A 218 23.02 -32.69 27.71
N GLU A 219 21.87 -32.07 27.93
CA GLU A 219 20.57 -32.77 27.96
C GLU A 219 20.08 -33.17 26.56
N CYS A 220 20.30 -32.33 25.56
CA CYS A 220 19.99 -32.69 24.16
C CYS A 220 20.91 -33.83 23.69
N GLN A 221 22.19 -33.78 24.07
CA GLN A 221 23.18 -34.81 23.76
C GLN A 221 22.79 -36.17 24.38
N ARG A 222 22.34 -36.19 25.64
CA ARG A 222 21.87 -37.41 26.31
C ARG A 222 20.63 -38.03 25.65
N ALA A 223 19.77 -37.21 25.06
CA ALA A 223 18.56 -37.67 24.39
C ALA A 223 18.80 -38.28 22.99
N GLY A 224 20.04 -38.54 22.60
CA GLY A 224 20.39 -39.04 21.25
C GLY A 224 20.10 -38.02 20.14
N ARG A 225 19.77 -36.77 20.50
CA ARG A 225 19.64 -35.66 19.58
C ARG A 225 21.04 -35.09 19.36
N THR A 226 21.80 -35.65 18.44
CA THR A 226 23.01 -34.99 17.91
C THR A 226 22.66 -33.55 17.50
N PRO A 227 23.50 -32.52 17.75
CA PRO A 227 24.82 -32.48 17.12
C PRO A 227 25.94 -31.66 17.83
N GLU A 228 27.09 -31.68 17.19
CA GLU A 228 28.22 -30.76 17.32
C GLU A 228 27.75 -29.29 17.32
N LEU A 229 27.85 -28.64 18.49
CA LEU A 229 27.47 -27.24 18.72
C LEU A 229 25.99 -26.94 18.37
N CYS A 230 25.48 -25.78 18.79
CA CYS A 230 24.15 -25.34 18.33
C CYS A 230 24.13 -25.28 16.80
N ASN A 231 23.15 -25.90 16.13
CA ASN A 231 23.09 -25.92 14.67
C ASN A 231 22.95 -24.53 14.04
N VAL A 232 22.38 -23.58 14.77
CA VAL A 232 22.17 -22.17 14.38
C VAL A 232 23.42 -21.34 14.64
N CYS A 233 23.87 -21.20 15.90
CA CYS A 233 24.97 -20.30 16.26
C CYS A 233 26.34 -20.94 16.39
N LYS A 234 26.45 -22.25 16.17
CA LYS A 234 27.69 -23.01 16.33
C LYS A 234 28.38 -22.75 17.69
N GLY A 235 27.60 -22.46 18.74
CA GLY A 235 28.12 -22.22 20.09
C GLY A 235 28.51 -20.78 20.42
N GLU A 236 28.47 -19.85 19.47
CA GLU A 236 28.85 -18.45 19.68
C GLU A 236 27.76 -17.61 20.38
N GLY A 237 26.55 -18.16 20.51
CA GLY A 237 25.40 -17.45 21.07
C GLY A 237 24.79 -16.38 20.15
N LYS A 238 25.46 -16.10 19.03
CA LYS A 238 25.00 -15.23 17.95
C LYS A 238 25.21 -15.92 16.61
N HIS A 239 24.49 -15.49 15.59
CA HIS A 239 24.73 -15.92 14.21
C HIS A 239 24.34 -14.82 13.24
N ASP A 240 24.90 -14.90 12.04
CA ASP A 240 24.41 -14.11 10.92
C ASP A 240 23.20 -14.83 10.31
N THR A 241 22.23 -14.06 9.83
CA THR A 241 21.02 -14.58 9.19
C THR A 241 20.53 -13.60 8.14
N THR A 242 19.59 -14.03 7.32
CA THR A 242 18.79 -13.14 6.48
C THR A 242 17.48 -12.82 7.19
N VAL A 243 17.09 -11.55 7.22
CA VAL A 243 15.76 -11.11 7.68
C VAL A 243 14.93 -10.63 6.50
N HIS A 244 13.62 -10.80 6.63
CA HIS A 244 12.62 -10.53 5.60
C HIS A 244 11.59 -9.56 6.17
N GLU A 245 12.03 -8.34 6.47
CA GLU A 245 11.19 -7.37 7.19
C GLU A 245 10.71 -6.24 6.28
N ARG A 246 11.50 -5.85 5.27
CA ARG A 246 11.16 -4.74 4.38
C ARG A 246 10.50 -5.24 3.10
N LYS A 247 9.36 -4.65 2.72
CA LYS A 247 8.67 -4.95 1.46
C LYS A 247 9.59 -4.69 0.26
N ASP A 248 9.64 -5.59 -0.71
CA ASP A 248 10.35 -5.40 -1.98
C ASP A 248 9.41 -4.79 -3.03
N TRP A 249 9.31 -3.46 -3.03
CA TRP A 249 8.44 -2.74 -3.94
C TRP A 249 8.91 -2.82 -5.40
N GLY A 250 10.21 -2.96 -5.62
CA GLY A 250 10.81 -3.16 -6.95
C GLY A 250 10.30 -4.45 -7.58
N LYS A 251 10.27 -5.54 -6.80
CA LYS A 251 9.68 -6.81 -7.24
C LYS A 251 8.18 -6.69 -7.51
N VAL A 252 7.43 -6.01 -6.63
CA VAL A 252 6.01 -5.70 -6.86
C VAL A 252 5.80 -4.99 -8.20
N LEU A 253 6.59 -3.95 -8.49
CA LEU A 253 6.49 -3.21 -9.74
C LEU A 253 6.83 -4.08 -10.95
N ALA A 254 7.90 -4.87 -10.88
CA ALA A 254 8.33 -5.74 -11.97
C ALA A 254 7.22 -6.73 -12.36
N ASP A 255 6.65 -7.42 -11.37
CA ASP A 255 5.62 -8.44 -11.62
C ASP A 255 4.28 -7.80 -12.05
N LEU A 256 3.94 -6.60 -11.54
CA LEU A 256 2.75 -5.85 -11.92
C LEU A 256 2.78 -5.35 -13.38
N THR A 257 3.97 -5.06 -13.90
CA THR A 257 4.15 -4.43 -15.22
C THR A 257 4.54 -5.40 -16.33
N ALA A 258 4.85 -6.65 -16.01
CA ALA A 258 4.99 -7.75 -16.96
C ALA A 258 3.73 -7.96 -17.83
#